data_AF-A0A821SL49-F1
#
_entry.id   AF-A0A821SL49-F1
#
_cell.length_a   1.000
_cell.length_b   1.000
_cell.length_c   1.000
_cell.angle_alpha   90.00
_cell.angle_beta   90.00
_cell.angle_gamma   90.00
#
_symmetry.space_group_name_H-M   'P 1'
#
loop_
_entity.id
_entity.type
_entity.pdbx_description
1 polymer ?
#
loop_
_entity_poly.entity_id
_entity_poly.type
_entity_poly.pdbx_seq_one_letter_code
_entity_poly.pdbx_strand_id
1 'polypeptide(L)'
;MKDIAEIYLGRKISEAVITVPAYFNYSQRQSIKDAGIIAGLNVLRIIDESTTAAIAYGLVNKISAERNVLVFDLGASNVNITVLTIEEDIFEVKSIASSTHLGGEDYVNRMVEYFVREFKFKHNKDLQDNKRSLQRLRKACECAKLTLSSSCQASIEIDSLHEGIDFYWTITRECFEELNIDLFRSTIEPIEKALGDAKMDKASIHEIILVGGSTRIPKVQQILQDFFNGKQLNRSMEPDEATQDDD
;
A
#
# COMPACT_ATOMS: atom_id res chain seq x y z
N MET A 1 10.44 17.16 -2.30
CA MET A 1 11.24 16.47 -1.25
C MET A 1 12.52 17.19 -0.86
N LYS A 2 13.51 17.42 -1.74
CA LYS A 2 14.77 18.13 -1.40
C LYS A 2 14.52 19.48 -0.69
N ASP A 3 13.74 20.36 -1.31
CA ASP A 3 13.48 21.70 -0.76
C ASP A 3 12.77 21.65 0.59
N ILE A 4 11.84 20.70 0.79
CA ILE A 4 11.14 20.49 2.06
C ILE A 4 12.15 20.15 3.17
N ALA A 5 13.05 19.21 2.89
CA ALA A 5 14.08 18.80 3.84
C ALA A 5 15.11 19.92 4.09
N GLU A 6 15.47 20.72 3.08
CA GLU A 6 16.34 21.89 3.24
C GLU A 6 15.71 22.97 4.12
N ILE A 7 14.40 23.23 3.95
CA ILE A 7 13.63 24.14 4.80
C ILE A 7 13.62 23.63 6.25
N TYR A 8 13.32 22.34 6.45
CA TYR A 8 13.27 21.74 7.78
C TYR A 8 14.62 21.79 8.52
N LEU A 9 15.72 21.49 7.82
CA LEU A 9 17.06 21.44 8.41
C LEU A 9 17.79 22.80 8.40
N GLY A 10 17.26 23.81 7.69
CA GLY A 10 17.87 25.12 7.54
C GLY A 10 19.22 25.11 6.80
N ARG A 11 19.52 24.06 6.02
CA ARG A 11 20.77 23.90 5.29
C ARG A 11 20.55 23.17 3.97
N LYS A 12 21.46 23.39 3.02
CA LYS A 12 21.44 22.66 1.74
C LYS A 12 21.70 21.17 1.93
N ILE A 13 21.01 20.36 1.14
CA ILE A 13 21.16 18.90 1.12
C ILE A 13 21.76 18.51 -0.23
N SER A 14 22.88 17.81 -0.19
CA SER A 14 23.61 17.39 -1.39
C SER A 14 23.62 15.87 -1.59
N GLU A 15 23.21 15.08 -0.60
CA GLU A 15 23.34 13.63 -0.62
C GLU A 15 22.02 12.98 -0.22
N ALA A 16 21.68 11.87 -0.88
CA ALA A 16 20.47 11.12 -0.60
C ALA A 16 20.66 9.62 -0.86
N VAL A 17 19.91 8.81 -0.11
CA VAL A 17 19.60 7.43 -0.44
C VAL A 17 18.16 7.41 -0.94
N ILE A 18 17.90 6.73 -2.05
CA ILE A 18 16.58 6.71 -2.69
C ILE A 18 16.07 5.26 -2.67
N THR A 19 14.82 5.08 -2.25
CA THR A 19 14.12 3.80 -2.27
C THR A 19 13.51 3.55 -3.66
N VAL A 20 13.41 2.28 -4.06
CA VAL A 20 12.69 1.85 -5.25
C VAL A 20 11.94 0.54 -4.98
N PRO A 21 10.88 0.24 -5.74
CA PRO A 21 10.22 -1.06 -5.65
C PRO A 21 11.18 -2.20 -5.97
N ALA A 22 11.10 -3.28 -5.22
CA ALA A 22 12.06 -4.39 -5.33
C ALA A 22 12.07 -5.05 -6.72
N TYR A 23 10.94 -5.01 -7.43
CA TYR A 23 10.80 -5.55 -8.80
C TYR A 23 11.41 -4.67 -9.90
N PHE A 24 11.92 -3.47 -9.58
CA PHE A 24 12.54 -2.61 -10.59
C PHE A 24 13.78 -3.28 -11.20
N ASN A 25 13.83 -3.30 -12.53
CA ASN A 25 14.99 -3.78 -13.27
C ASN A 25 16.13 -2.74 -13.25
N TYR A 26 17.31 -3.14 -13.73
CA TYR A 26 18.49 -2.26 -13.75
C TYR A 26 18.25 -0.91 -14.44
N SER A 27 17.54 -0.91 -15.58
CA SER A 27 17.25 0.31 -16.34
C SER A 27 16.34 1.28 -15.56
N GLN A 28 15.31 0.76 -14.91
CA GLN A 28 14.41 1.56 -14.06
C GLN A 28 15.17 2.13 -12.86
N ARG A 29 16.00 1.33 -12.20
CA ARG A 29 16.84 1.78 -11.07
C ARG A 29 17.82 2.89 -11.48
N GLN A 30 18.45 2.74 -12.66
CA GLN A 30 19.33 3.76 -13.19
C GLN A 30 18.57 5.04 -13.52
N SER A 31 17.36 4.93 -14.09
CA SER A 31 16.51 6.10 -14.38
C SER A 31 16.16 6.89 -13.13
N ILE A 32 15.84 6.21 -12.01
CA ILE A 32 15.60 6.87 -10.71
C ILE A 32 16.86 7.54 -10.18
N LYS A 33 18.02 6.88 -10.31
CA LYS A 33 19.31 7.47 -9.92
C LYS A 33 19.61 8.75 -10.71
N ASP A 34 19.40 8.71 -12.02
CA ASP A 34 19.60 9.86 -12.90
C ASP A 34 18.65 11.01 -12.56
N ALA A 35 17.39 10.72 -12.24
CA ALA A 35 16.44 11.71 -11.75
C ALA A 35 16.93 12.41 -10.46
N GLY A 36 17.51 11.66 -9.53
CA GLY A 36 18.13 12.22 -8.32
C GLY A 36 19.31 13.15 -8.64
N ILE A 37 20.17 12.76 -9.60
CA ILE A 37 21.30 13.58 -10.06
C ILE A 37 20.80 14.87 -10.72
N ILE A 38 19.77 14.79 -11.56
CA ILE A 38 19.13 15.95 -12.21
C ILE A 38 18.55 16.91 -11.16
N ALA A 39 18.00 16.37 -10.06
CA ALA A 39 17.53 17.17 -8.91
C ALA A 39 18.68 17.77 -8.06
N GLY A 40 19.94 17.57 -8.46
CA GLY A 40 21.12 18.07 -7.77
C GLY A 40 21.41 17.33 -6.46
N LEU A 41 21.17 16.02 -6.43
CA LEU A 41 21.53 15.12 -5.32
C LEU A 41 22.62 14.14 -5.77
N ASN A 42 23.61 13.94 -4.92
CA ASN A 42 24.53 12.81 -4.99
C ASN A 42 23.81 11.57 -4.43
N VAL A 43 23.36 10.69 -5.32
CA VAL A 43 22.64 9.46 -4.95
C VAL A 43 23.64 8.42 -4.46
N LEU A 44 23.79 8.33 -3.13
CA LEU A 44 24.74 7.44 -2.46
C LEU A 44 24.44 5.97 -2.72
N ARG A 45 23.16 5.62 -2.68
CA ARG A 45 22.67 4.25 -2.90
C ARG A 45 21.21 4.28 -3.34
N ILE A 46 20.86 3.33 -4.21
CA ILE A 46 19.48 2.93 -4.45
C ILE A 46 19.23 1.69 -3.60
N ILE A 47 18.21 1.73 -2.75
CA ILE A 47 17.84 0.61 -1.87
C ILE A 47 16.42 0.16 -2.17
N ASP A 48 16.14 -1.11 -1.88
CA ASP A 48 14.79 -1.62 -2.02
C ASP A 48 13.90 -1.10 -0.90
N GLU A 49 12.70 -0.72 -1.29
CA GLU A 49 11.67 -0.22 -0.39
C GLU A 49 11.34 -1.21 0.74
N SER A 50 11.13 -2.48 0.39
CA SER A 50 10.84 -3.54 1.37
C SER A 50 12.02 -3.80 2.32
N THR A 51 13.25 -3.72 1.82
CA THR A 51 14.45 -3.82 2.65
C THR A 51 14.57 -2.63 3.60
N THR A 52 14.12 -1.45 3.20
CA THR A 52 14.15 -0.24 4.03
C THR A 52 13.22 -0.37 5.24
N ALA A 53 12.00 -0.87 5.01
CA ALA A 53 11.06 -1.17 6.10
C ALA A 53 11.64 -2.21 7.07
N ALA A 54 12.29 -3.26 6.55
CA ALA A 54 12.96 -4.27 7.38
C ALA A 54 14.16 -3.70 8.16
N ILE A 55 14.97 -2.84 7.55
CA ILE A 55 16.09 -2.14 8.22
C ILE A 55 15.57 -1.27 9.35
N ALA A 56 14.55 -0.46 9.09
CA ALA A 56 13.97 0.40 10.10
C ALA A 56 13.42 -0.40 11.29
N TYR A 57 12.79 -1.55 11.02
CA TYR A 57 12.38 -2.49 12.06
C TYR A 57 13.56 -3.09 12.85
N GLY A 58 14.60 -3.58 12.15
CA GLY A 58 15.76 -4.21 12.76
C GLY A 58 16.58 -3.27 13.65
N LEU A 59 16.73 -2.01 13.23
CA LEU A 59 17.43 -0.97 13.98
C LEU A 59 16.70 -0.60 15.28
N VAL A 60 15.36 -0.55 15.26
CA VAL A 60 14.55 -0.20 16.44
C VAL A 60 14.54 -1.33 17.47
N ASN A 61 14.49 -2.59 17.02
CA ASN A 61 14.24 -3.73 17.90
C ASN A 61 15.48 -4.51 18.35
N LYS A 62 16.70 -4.08 17.98
CA LYS A 62 18.00 -4.69 18.36
C LYS A 62 17.95 -6.23 18.39
N ILE A 63 17.88 -6.81 17.20
CA ILE A 63 17.71 -8.25 17.00
C ILE A 63 19.04 -8.96 17.27
N SER A 64 19.09 -9.81 18.31
CA SER A 64 20.29 -10.55 18.71
C SER A 64 20.35 -11.99 18.20
N ALA A 65 19.31 -12.47 17.53
CA ALA A 65 19.21 -13.83 16.99
C ALA A 65 18.59 -13.78 15.61
N GLU A 66 18.94 -14.75 14.75
CA GLU A 66 18.38 -14.86 13.40
C GLU A 66 16.85 -14.81 13.43
N ARG A 67 16.27 -13.87 12.67
CA ARG A 67 14.82 -13.71 12.54
C ARG A 67 14.42 -13.61 11.09
N ASN A 68 13.44 -14.43 10.73
CA ASN A 68 12.77 -14.33 9.44
C ASN A 68 11.61 -13.33 9.54
N VAL A 69 11.61 -12.36 8.65
CA VAL A 69 10.66 -11.27 8.60
C VAL A 69 9.97 -11.29 7.24
N LEU A 70 8.66 -11.13 7.26
CA LEU A 70 7.88 -10.92 6.04
C LEU A 70 7.42 -9.46 6.00
N VAL A 71 7.77 -8.77 4.92
CA VAL A 71 7.26 -7.44 4.61
C VAL A 71 6.07 -7.62 3.67
N PHE A 72 4.88 -7.22 4.14
CA PHE A 72 3.64 -7.18 3.39
C PHE A 72 3.37 -5.72 2.99
N ASP A 73 3.72 -5.40 1.75
CA ASP A 73 3.51 -4.08 1.16
C ASP A 73 2.26 -4.11 0.27
N LEU A 74 1.24 -3.34 0.64
CA LEU A 74 0.00 -3.19 -0.11
C LEU A 74 -0.24 -1.71 -0.39
N GLY A 75 0.23 -1.27 -1.56
CA GLY A 75 0.12 0.08 -2.07
C GLY A 75 -1.16 0.35 -2.87
N ALA A 76 -1.13 1.43 -3.64
CA ALA A 76 -2.27 1.87 -4.45
C ALA A 76 -2.58 0.94 -5.63
N SER A 77 -1.57 0.37 -6.28
CA SER A 77 -1.76 -0.40 -7.52
C SER A 77 -1.17 -1.81 -7.49
N ASN A 78 -0.41 -2.12 -6.43
CA ASN A 78 0.39 -3.33 -6.38
C ASN A 78 0.51 -3.87 -4.95
N VAL A 79 0.80 -5.17 -4.88
CA VAL A 79 1.17 -5.88 -3.65
C VAL A 79 2.57 -6.42 -3.82
N ASN A 80 3.47 -6.13 -2.88
CA ASN A 80 4.82 -6.67 -2.84
C ASN A 80 5.04 -7.45 -1.54
N ILE A 81 5.48 -8.69 -1.67
CA ILE A 81 5.86 -9.53 -0.55
C ILE A 81 7.36 -9.75 -0.61
N THR A 82 8.04 -9.43 0.48
CA THR A 82 9.47 -9.71 0.63
C THR A 82 9.69 -10.56 1.87
N VAL A 83 10.37 -11.70 1.72
CA VAL A 83 10.82 -12.52 2.84
C VAL A 83 12.29 -12.24 3.05
N LEU A 84 12.66 -11.82 4.25
CA LEU A 84 14.04 -11.53 4.62
C LEU A 84 14.45 -12.32 5.86
N THR A 85 15.74 -12.61 5.97
CA THR A 85 16.37 -13.06 7.21
C THR A 85 17.24 -11.93 7.73
N ILE A 86 17.08 -11.63 9.02
CA ILE A 86 17.86 -10.62 9.74
C ILE A 86 18.68 -11.33 10.80
N GLU A 87 20.01 -11.17 10.72
CA GLU A 87 20.95 -11.67 11.72
C GLU A 87 21.93 -10.54 12.06
N GLU A 88 21.87 -10.05 13.30
CA GLU A 88 22.59 -8.85 13.74
C GLU A 88 22.31 -7.64 12.81
N ASP A 89 23.31 -7.20 12.04
CA ASP A 89 23.23 -6.09 11.08
C ASP A 89 23.15 -6.57 9.60
N ILE A 90 23.02 -7.88 9.38
CA ILE A 90 22.94 -8.49 8.04
C ILE A 90 21.47 -8.70 7.67
N PHE A 91 21.08 -8.09 6.55
CA PHE A 91 19.73 -8.22 5.97
C PHE A 91 19.85 -8.99 4.65
N GLU A 92 19.33 -10.22 4.62
CA GLU A 92 19.35 -11.08 3.44
C GLU A 92 17.94 -11.29 2.89
N VAL A 93 17.70 -10.83 1.66
CA VAL A 93 16.44 -11.08 0.95
C VAL A 93 16.42 -12.53 0.46
N LYS A 94 15.45 -13.32 0.93
CA LYS A 94 15.27 -14.73 0.52
C LYS A 94 14.39 -14.88 -0.71
N SER A 95 13.32 -14.09 -0.79
CA SER A 95 12.42 -14.07 -1.94
C SER A 95 11.64 -12.77 -2.04
N ILE A 96 11.19 -12.46 -3.26
CA ILE A 96 10.29 -11.35 -3.57
C ILE A 96 9.20 -11.89 -4.49
N ALA A 97 7.94 -11.64 -4.15
CA ALA A 97 6.80 -11.89 -5.03
C ALA A 97 5.92 -10.64 -5.11
N SER A 98 5.38 -10.35 -6.29
CA SER A 98 4.55 -9.17 -6.49
C SER A 98 3.31 -9.48 -7.33
N SER A 99 2.23 -8.74 -7.10
CA SER A 99 1.05 -8.67 -7.96
C SER A 99 0.85 -7.22 -8.42
N THR A 100 0.92 -6.98 -9.72
CA THR A 100 0.93 -5.61 -10.31
C THR A 100 -0.47 -5.11 -10.69
N HIS A 101 -1.52 -5.87 -10.39
CA HIS A 101 -2.92 -5.54 -10.72
C HIS A 101 -3.82 -5.77 -9.49
N LEU A 102 -3.33 -5.37 -8.32
CA LEU A 102 -4.04 -5.50 -7.07
C LEU A 102 -3.56 -4.44 -6.09
N GLY A 103 -4.41 -3.46 -5.78
CA GLY A 103 -4.11 -2.46 -4.78
C GLY A 103 -5.31 -1.60 -4.37
N GLY A 104 -5.02 -0.52 -3.65
CA GLY A 104 -6.01 0.44 -3.18
C GLY A 104 -6.90 1.07 -4.25
N GLU A 105 -6.45 1.20 -5.50
CA GLU A 105 -7.21 1.73 -6.63
C GLU A 105 -8.30 0.75 -7.09
N ASP A 106 -8.02 -0.56 -7.05
CA ASP A 106 -9.00 -1.59 -7.41
C ASP A 106 -10.17 -1.61 -6.42
N TYR A 107 -9.89 -1.36 -5.14
CA TYR A 107 -10.94 -1.26 -4.13
C TYR A 107 -11.83 -0.04 -4.37
N VAL A 108 -11.22 1.08 -4.78
CA VAL A 108 -11.96 2.29 -5.19
C VAL A 108 -12.76 2.03 -6.47
N ASN A 109 -12.22 1.28 -7.43
CA ASN A 109 -12.94 0.89 -8.65
C ASN A 109 -14.23 0.14 -8.32
N ARG A 110 -14.18 -0.85 -7.43
CA ARG A 110 -15.37 -1.60 -6.98
C ARG A 110 -16.42 -0.71 -6.34
N MET A 111 -16.01 0.27 -5.53
CA MET A 111 -16.92 1.26 -4.95
C MET A 111 -17.56 2.14 -6.03
N VAL A 112 -16.78 2.64 -6.98
CA VAL A 112 -17.28 3.45 -8.10
C VAL A 112 -18.30 2.66 -8.92
N GLU A 113 -17.99 1.42 -9.30
CA GLU A 113 -18.91 0.55 -10.05
C GLU A 113 -20.20 0.26 -9.29
N TYR A 114 -20.12 0.05 -7.97
CA TYR A 114 -21.29 -0.07 -7.10
C TYR A 114 -22.16 1.19 -7.17
N PHE A 115 -21.58 2.37 -6.95
CA PHE A 115 -22.33 3.62 -6.92
C PHE A 115 -22.85 4.07 -8.29
N VAL A 116 -22.15 3.75 -9.38
CA VAL A 116 -22.66 3.98 -10.74
C VAL A 116 -23.94 3.17 -10.97
N ARG A 117 -23.99 1.91 -10.51
CA ARG A 117 -25.20 1.08 -10.59
C ARG A 117 -26.33 1.63 -9.71
N GLU A 118 -26.03 2.01 -8.48
CA GLU A 118 -27.02 2.60 -7.55
C GLU A 118 -27.60 3.91 -8.09
N PHE A 119 -26.75 4.78 -8.64
CA PHE A 119 -27.19 6.04 -9.25
C PHE A 119 -28.11 5.78 -10.45
N LYS A 120 -27.73 4.84 -11.32
CA LYS A 120 -28.54 4.44 -12.47
C LYS A 120 -29.88 3.84 -12.04
N PHE A 121 -29.89 3.01 -11.02
CA PHE A 121 -31.11 2.42 -10.48
C PHE A 121 -32.06 3.49 -9.91
N LYS A 122 -31.54 4.43 -9.11
CA LYS A 122 -32.35 5.45 -8.42
C LYS A 122 -32.82 6.58 -9.34
N HIS A 123 -31.99 6.99 -10.30
CA HIS A 123 -32.25 8.17 -11.13
C HIS A 123 -32.50 7.87 -12.61
N ASN A 124 -32.34 6.61 -13.04
CA ASN A 124 -32.42 6.19 -14.44
C ASN A 124 -31.48 6.98 -15.37
N LYS A 125 -30.29 7.33 -14.85
CA LYS A 125 -29.24 8.11 -15.54
C LYS A 125 -27.91 7.39 -15.42
N ASP A 126 -27.16 7.33 -16.51
CA ASP A 126 -25.87 6.65 -16.55
C ASP A 126 -24.71 7.64 -16.36
N LEU A 127 -23.81 7.35 -15.42
CA LEU A 127 -22.62 8.16 -15.17
C LEU A 127 -21.47 7.79 -16.11
N GLN A 128 -21.53 6.63 -16.79
CA GLN A 128 -20.42 6.10 -17.58
C GLN A 128 -19.97 7.04 -18.69
N ASP A 129 -20.89 7.80 -19.28
CA ASP A 129 -20.60 8.72 -20.38
C ASP A 129 -20.00 10.05 -19.90
N ASN A 130 -20.03 10.34 -18.59
CA ASN A 130 -19.53 11.59 -18.02
C ASN A 130 -18.24 11.40 -17.21
N LYS A 131 -17.10 11.53 -17.90
CA LYS A 131 -15.76 11.42 -17.29
C LYS A 131 -15.55 12.34 -16.08
N ARG A 132 -16.11 13.55 -16.10
CA ARG A 132 -16.00 14.51 -14.99
C ARG A 132 -16.76 14.01 -13.76
N SER A 133 -17.97 13.49 -13.95
CA SER A 133 -18.76 12.89 -12.86
C SER A 133 -18.03 11.67 -12.26
N LEU A 134 -17.49 10.78 -13.10
CA LEU A 134 -16.75 9.61 -12.64
C LEU A 134 -15.49 9.98 -11.85
N GLN A 135 -14.73 10.99 -12.27
CA GLN A 135 -13.56 11.46 -11.52
C GLN A 135 -13.94 12.02 -10.14
N ARG A 136 -15.02 12.81 -10.07
CA ARG A 136 -15.53 13.33 -8.78
C ARG A 136 -15.98 12.20 -7.86
N LEU A 137 -16.72 11.23 -8.41
CA LEU A 137 -17.16 10.05 -7.65
C LEU A 137 -15.98 9.22 -7.15
N ARG A 138 -14.96 9.00 -7.99
CA ARG A 138 -13.74 8.27 -7.63
C ARG A 138 -13.02 8.93 -6.45
N LYS A 139 -12.79 10.25 -6.51
CA LYS A 139 -12.15 10.99 -5.41
C LYS A 139 -12.94 10.86 -4.11
N ALA A 140 -14.27 10.93 -4.18
CA ALA A 140 -15.11 10.76 -3.00
C ALA A 140 -15.09 9.32 -2.46
N CYS A 141 -15.03 8.31 -3.34
CA CYS A 141 -14.87 6.91 -2.94
C CYS A 141 -13.51 6.64 -2.26
N GLU A 142 -12.44 7.30 -2.73
CA GLU A 142 -11.13 7.24 -2.09
C GLU A 142 -11.14 7.82 -0.67
N CYS A 143 -11.73 9.00 -0.48
CA CYS A 143 -11.93 9.57 0.86
C CYS A 143 -12.79 8.67 1.75
N ALA A 144 -13.84 8.05 1.19
CA ALA A 144 -14.67 7.09 1.91
C ALA A 144 -13.88 5.84 2.32
N LYS A 145 -13.04 5.27 1.44
CA LYS A 145 -12.15 4.13 1.77
C LYS A 145 -11.25 4.45 2.97
N LEU A 146 -10.63 5.63 2.98
CA LEU A 146 -9.80 6.08 4.10
C LEU A 146 -10.61 6.14 5.40
N THR A 147 -11.80 6.76 5.35
CA THR A 147 -12.71 6.86 6.50
C THR A 147 -13.14 5.48 7.01
N LEU A 148 -13.45 4.54 6.11
CA LEU A 148 -13.87 3.18 6.45
C LEU A 148 -12.76 2.36 7.13
N SER A 149 -11.49 2.77 7.00
CA SER A 149 -10.38 2.11 7.70
C SER A 149 -10.42 2.37 9.22
N SER A 150 -11.00 3.49 9.66
CA SER A 150 -11.15 3.84 11.08
C SER A 150 -12.61 3.81 11.58
N SER A 151 -13.59 3.98 10.70
CA SER A 151 -15.01 4.10 11.03
C SER A 151 -15.86 3.01 10.37
N CYS A 152 -17.00 2.65 10.96
CA CYS A 152 -17.88 1.60 10.42
C CYS A 152 -18.75 2.09 9.24
N GLN A 153 -18.79 3.40 8.97
CA GLN A 153 -19.53 3.98 7.86
C GLN A 153 -18.85 5.25 7.35
N ALA A 154 -19.11 5.61 6.10
CA ALA A 154 -18.66 6.84 5.47
C ALA A 154 -19.78 7.42 4.59
N SER A 155 -19.91 8.75 4.63
CA SER A 155 -20.85 9.50 3.79
C SER A 155 -20.14 10.03 2.55
N ILE A 156 -20.81 9.96 1.41
CA ILE A 156 -20.34 10.45 0.11
C ILE A 156 -21.34 11.50 -0.36
N GLU A 157 -20.86 12.73 -0.43
CA GLU A 157 -21.66 13.91 -0.73
C GLU A 157 -21.02 14.66 -1.89
N ILE A 158 -21.74 14.77 -3.00
CA ILE A 158 -21.27 15.44 -4.21
C ILE A 158 -22.41 16.23 -4.85
N ASP A 159 -22.36 17.55 -4.72
CA ASP A 159 -23.36 18.44 -5.33
C ASP A 159 -23.30 18.40 -6.86
N SER A 160 -24.45 18.36 -7.52
CA SER A 160 -24.60 18.36 -8.97
C SER A 160 -23.66 17.35 -9.63
N LEU A 161 -23.70 16.09 -9.20
CA LEU A 161 -22.83 15.04 -9.74
C LEU A 161 -23.10 14.85 -11.23
N HIS A 162 -24.36 14.81 -11.64
CA HIS A 162 -24.76 14.60 -13.04
C HIS A 162 -26.10 15.24 -13.36
N GLU A 163 -26.17 16.04 -14.43
CA GLU A 163 -27.40 16.73 -14.89
C GLU A 163 -28.15 17.50 -13.77
N GLY A 164 -27.43 18.12 -12.84
CA GLY A 164 -28.04 18.84 -11.71
C GLY A 164 -28.49 17.96 -10.55
N ILE A 165 -28.31 16.63 -10.64
CA ILE A 165 -28.66 15.69 -9.57
C ILE A 165 -27.49 15.59 -8.58
N ASP A 166 -27.78 15.88 -7.32
CA ASP A 166 -26.83 15.70 -6.22
C ASP A 166 -26.66 14.23 -5.86
N PHE A 167 -25.48 13.89 -5.35
CA PHE A 167 -25.15 12.54 -4.90
C PHE A 167 -24.95 12.51 -3.39
N TYR A 168 -25.88 11.91 -2.66
CA TYR A 168 -25.81 11.71 -1.21
C TYR A 168 -26.06 10.24 -0.88
N TRP A 169 -25.00 9.52 -0.52
CA TRP A 169 -25.03 8.11 -0.14
C TRP A 169 -24.18 7.86 1.12
N THR A 170 -24.55 6.83 1.87
CA THR A 170 -23.73 6.30 2.96
C THR A 170 -23.36 4.86 2.63
N ILE A 171 -22.09 4.51 2.82
CA ILE A 171 -21.60 3.12 2.71
C ILE A 171 -21.07 2.66 4.06
N THR A 172 -21.37 1.42 4.41
CA THR A 172 -20.83 0.77 5.61
C THR A 172 -19.55 0.01 5.29
N ARG A 173 -18.74 -0.24 6.31
CA ARG A 173 -17.52 -1.03 6.19
C ARG A 173 -17.84 -2.44 5.71
N GLU A 174 -18.93 -3.03 6.20
CA GLU A 174 -19.37 -4.37 5.81
C GLU A 174 -19.66 -4.43 4.31
N CYS A 175 -20.38 -3.44 3.76
CA CYS A 175 -20.64 -3.37 2.32
C CYS A 175 -19.34 -3.21 1.51
N PHE A 176 -18.43 -2.33 1.96
CA PHE A 176 -17.12 -2.18 1.32
C PHE A 176 -16.31 -3.48 1.34
N GLU A 177 -16.34 -4.22 2.46
CA GLU A 177 -15.66 -5.50 2.59
C GLU A 177 -16.26 -6.57 1.69
N GLU A 178 -17.59 -6.64 1.59
CA GLU A 178 -18.29 -7.56 0.69
C GLU A 178 -17.96 -7.30 -0.79
N LEU A 179 -17.88 -6.03 -1.20
CA LEU A 179 -17.54 -5.64 -2.58
C LEU A 179 -16.13 -6.07 -3.00
N ASN A 180 -15.23 -6.26 -2.04
CA ASN A 180 -13.80 -6.46 -2.26
C ASN A 180 -13.25 -7.77 -1.68
N ILE A 181 -14.11 -8.64 -1.15
CA ILE A 181 -13.65 -9.84 -0.42
C ILE A 181 -12.79 -10.77 -1.28
N ASP A 182 -13.08 -10.86 -2.57
CA ASP A 182 -12.30 -11.62 -3.54
C ASP A 182 -10.90 -11.02 -3.74
N LEU A 183 -10.82 -9.69 -3.88
CA LEU A 183 -9.55 -8.97 -4.02
C LEU A 183 -8.73 -8.98 -2.72
N PHE A 184 -9.36 -8.93 -1.55
CA PHE A 184 -8.62 -9.05 -0.29
C PHE A 184 -8.03 -10.45 -0.13
N ARG A 185 -8.75 -11.50 -0.53
CA ARG A 185 -8.25 -12.88 -0.48
C ARG A 185 -7.14 -13.15 -1.48
N SER A 186 -7.16 -12.52 -2.65
CA SER A 186 -6.09 -12.68 -3.64
C SER A 186 -4.74 -12.12 -3.18
N THR A 187 -4.70 -11.31 -2.11
CA THR A 187 -3.43 -10.88 -1.49
C THR A 187 -2.62 -12.02 -0.87
N ILE A 188 -3.25 -13.18 -0.62
CA ILE A 188 -2.58 -14.37 -0.05
C ILE A 188 -1.69 -15.08 -1.08
N GLU A 189 -2.07 -15.09 -2.36
CA GLU A 189 -1.33 -15.82 -3.40
C GLU A 189 0.13 -15.33 -3.54
N PRO A 190 0.42 -14.01 -3.57
CA PRO A 190 1.80 -13.51 -3.50
C PRO A 190 2.56 -13.95 -2.25
N ILE A 191 1.88 -14.08 -1.10
CA ILE A 191 2.50 -14.53 0.16
C ILE A 191 2.93 -15.99 0.05
N GLU A 192 2.03 -16.86 -0.42
CA GLU A 192 2.32 -18.28 -0.62
C GLU A 192 3.46 -18.47 -1.62
N LYS A 193 3.48 -17.70 -2.70
CA LYS A 193 4.57 -17.71 -3.67
C LYS A 193 5.90 -17.30 -3.04
N ALA A 194 5.94 -16.20 -2.30
CA ALA A 194 7.16 -15.74 -1.65
C ALA A 194 7.69 -16.77 -0.63
N LEU A 195 6.81 -17.37 0.16
CA LEU A 195 7.18 -18.44 1.11
C LEU A 195 7.70 -19.69 0.38
N GLY A 196 7.07 -20.07 -0.73
CA GLY A 196 7.50 -21.19 -1.57
C GLY A 196 8.88 -20.96 -2.19
N ASP A 197 9.13 -19.77 -2.75
CA ASP A 197 10.41 -19.38 -3.34
C ASP A 197 11.53 -19.31 -2.28
N ALA A 198 11.20 -18.84 -1.07
CA ALA A 198 12.12 -18.84 0.08
C ALA A 198 12.33 -20.24 0.68
N LYS A 199 11.50 -21.23 0.31
CA LYS A 199 11.45 -22.58 0.91
C LYS A 199 11.22 -22.55 2.42
N MET A 200 10.31 -21.67 2.85
CA MET A 200 10.01 -21.44 4.26
C MET A 200 8.56 -21.79 4.57
N ASP A 201 8.34 -22.42 5.73
CA ASP A 201 6.98 -22.60 6.26
C ASP A 201 6.49 -21.30 6.91
N LYS A 202 5.18 -21.03 6.84
CA LYS A 202 4.60 -19.83 7.46
C LYS A 202 4.87 -19.73 8.97
N ALA A 203 5.05 -20.85 9.68
CA ALA A 203 5.40 -20.88 11.11
C ALA A 203 6.83 -20.39 11.38
N SER A 204 7.71 -20.43 10.38
CA SER A 204 9.11 -19.98 10.50
C SER A 204 9.27 -18.46 10.34
N ILE A 205 8.21 -17.75 9.92
CA ILE A 205 8.17 -16.29 9.90
C ILE A 205 7.99 -15.80 11.34
N HIS A 206 8.92 -15.00 11.83
CA HIS A 206 8.92 -14.50 13.20
C HIS A 206 8.05 -13.23 13.30
N GLU A 207 8.18 -12.34 12.33
CA GLU A 207 7.57 -11.01 12.33
C GLU A 207 6.95 -10.70 10.97
N ILE A 208 5.85 -9.94 11.00
CA ILE A 208 5.15 -9.47 9.79
C ILE A 208 5.06 -7.95 9.88
N ILE A 209 5.71 -7.28 8.94
CA ILE A 209 5.73 -5.82 8.83
C ILE A 209 4.72 -5.40 7.76
N LEU A 210 3.84 -4.45 8.10
CA LEU A 210 2.89 -3.87 7.16
C LEU A 210 3.45 -2.58 6.57
N VAL A 211 3.41 -2.46 5.25
CA VAL A 211 3.86 -1.29 4.49
C VAL A 211 2.77 -0.90 3.49
N GLY A 212 2.61 0.40 3.22
CA GLY A 212 1.65 0.91 2.25
C GLY A 212 0.26 1.15 2.84
N GLY A 213 -0.35 2.26 2.44
CA GLY A 213 -1.59 2.77 3.06
C GLY A 213 -2.80 1.83 2.99
N SER A 214 -2.87 0.94 2.00
CA SER A 214 -3.97 -0.02 1.89
C SER A 214 -3.90 -1.16 2.91
N THR A 215 -2.77 -1.34 3.62
CA THR A 215 -2.69 -2.23 4.79
C THR A 215 -3.50 -1.73 5.98
N ARG A 216 -3.92 -0.46 6.01
CA ARG A 216 -4.77 0.12 7.07
C ARG A 216 -6.19 -0.46 7.06
N ILE A 217 -6.60 -1.15 5.99
CA ILE A 217 -7.92 -1.79 5.87
C ILE A 217 -8.04 -2.94 6.90
N PRO A 218 -9.02 -2.88 7.84
CA PRO A 218 -9.16 -3.89 8.89
C PRO A 218 -9.32 -5.31 8.37
N LYS A 219 -10.06 -5.49 7.26
CA LYS A 219 -10.29 -6.81 6.67
C LYS A 219 -9.04 -7.47 6.10
N VAL A 220 -8.17 -6.68 5.48
CA VAL A 220 -6.88 -7.16 4.96
C VAL A 220 -6.01 -7.66 6.11
N GLN A 221 -5.93 -6.88 7.21
CA GLN A 221 -5.19 -7.30 8.40
C GLN A 221 -5.78 -8.56 9.04
N GLN A 222 -7.11 -8.68 9.09
CA GLN A 222 -7.77 -9.88 9.60
C GLN A 222 -7.39 -11.12 8.76
N ILE A 223 -7.52 -11.03 7.44
CA ILE A 223 -7.18 -12.13 6.53
C ILE A 223 -5.71 -12.54 6.67
N LEU A 224 -4.81 -11.56 6.81
CA LEU A 224 -3.39 -11.80 7.02
C LEU A 224 -3.11 -12.48 8.38
N GLN A 225 -3.75 -12.03 9.46
CA GLN A 225 -3.65 -12.66 10.78
C GLN A 225 -4.16 -14.11 10.74
N ASP A 226 -5.32 -14.33 10.13
CA ASP A 226 -5.91 -15.66 9.98
C ASP A 226 -4.98 -16.59 9.21
N PHE A 227 -4.36 -16.10 8.12
CA PHE A 227 -3.38 -16.87 7.35
C PHE A 227 -2.17 -17.29 8.19
N PHE A 228 -1.67 -16.41 9.07
CA PHE A 228 -0.58 -16.69 10.00
C PHE A 228 -1.05 -17.22 11.38
N ASN A 229 -2.21 -17.89 11.43
CA ASN A 229 -2.73 -18.56 12.62
C ASN A 229 -2.88 -17.64 13.86
N GLY A 230 -3.30 -16.39 13.66
CA GLY A 230 -3.50 -15.40 14.72
C GLY A 230 -2.24 -14.69 15.20
N LYS A 231 -1.11 -14.80 14.47
CA LYS A 231 0.11 -14.05 14.76
C LYS A 231 -0.18 -12.55 14.78
N GLN A 232 0.35 -11.84 15.78
CA GLN A 232 0.23 -10.40 15.86
C GLN A 232 0.99 -9.72 14.71
N LEU A 233 0.34 -8.77 14.05
CA LEU A 233 0.95 -7.97 13.01
C LEU A 233 1.70 -6.80 13.64
N ASN A 234 2.87 -6.48 13.09
CA ASN A 234 3.62 -5.34 13.57
C ASN A 234 3.00 -4.04 13.03
N ARG A 235 2.58 -3.17 13.96
CA ARG A 235 2.00 -1.85 13.69
C ARG A 235 2.87 -0.71 14.24
N SER A 236 4.10 -0.99 14.67
CA SER A 236 4.96 0.00 15.33
C SER A 236 5.53 1.03 14.36
N MET A 237 5.43 0.77 13.05
CA MET A 237 5.77 1.71 12.00
C MET A 237 4.46 2.18 11.34
N GLU A 238 4.33 3.49 11.15
CA GLU A 238 3.26 4.01 10.30
C GLU A 238 3.48 3.46 8.88
N PRO A 239 2.47 2.80 8.27
CA PRO A 239 2.61 2.18 6.95
C PRO A 239 3.12 3.11 5.85
N ASP A 240 2.88 4.42 6.00
CA ASP A 240 3.25 5.48 5.03
C ASP A 240 4.55 6.20 5.43
N GLU A 241 5.07 6.02 6.65
CA GLU A 241 6.39 6.54 7.05
C GLU A 241 7.52 5.54 6.75
N ALA A 242 7.20 4.25 6.69
CA ALA A 242 8.17 3.20 6.35
C ALA A 242 8.66 3.35 4.90
N THR A 243 7.80 3.87 4.02
CA THR A 243 8.10 4.15 2.62
C THR A 243 7.31 5.40 2.23
N GLN A 244 8.00 6.49 1.89
CA GLN A 244 7.34 7.75 1.53
C GLN A 244 6.70 7.63 0.13
N ASP A 245 5.54 6.99 0.06
CA ASP A 245 4.58 7.17 -1.01
C ASP A 245 3.65 8.34 -0.60
N ASP A 246 4.15 9.56 -0.79
CA ASP A 246 3.33 10.78 -0.73
C ASP A 246 2.62 10.96 -2.09
N ASP A 247 1.30 10.79 -2.10
CA ASP A 247 0.26 11.26 -3.05
C ASP A 247 0.50 11.16 -4.58
#